data_AF-L0ESI0-F1
#
_entry.id   AF-L0ESI0-F1
#
_cell.length_a   1.000
_cell.length_b   1.000
_cell.length_c   1.000
_cell.angle_alpha   90.00
_cell.angle_beta   90.00
_cell.angle_gamma   90.00
#
_symmetry.space_group_name_H-M   'P 1'
#
loop_
_entity.id
_entity.type
_entity.pdbx_description
1 polymer ?
#
loop_
_entity_poly.entity_id
_entity_poly.type
_entity_poly.pdbx_seq_one_letter_code
_entity_poly.pdbx_strand_id
1 'polypeptide(L)'
;MEDDEMLRIEFKHEKPVELIDLTISLTALAEGFREYEVSPHNDARLYIKTISEGSIVIDLIKDFVDQLPVYTPTIVGFTKLLKKIIDYFLFSKSEEGFVPNIKQAKMISKLVGPVAKDLNSELRITNILSTVNINAPVNIYINSNNANALQNMAREHLRKEPEVDGIFTDQLMTIEQVKNNAASKTGDRGIVEKISHKPVKLQFISEEVKRIILEIPKNPLKCTFIVNLEARVNGGKIVIYRILEVLDFFEEE
;
A
#
# COMPACT_ATOMS: atom_id res chain seq x y z
N MET A 1 -18.44 -31.81 -9.04
CA MET A 1 -18.80 -30.73 -9.98
C MET A 1 -17.94 -29.56 -9.60
N GLU A 2 -16.99 -29.18 -10.45
CA GLU A 2 -16.11 -28.03 -10.22
C GLU A 2 -16.94 -26.75 -10.29
N ASP A 3 -17.17 -26.13 -9.14
CA ASP A 3 -17.46 -24.70 -9.06
C ASP A 3 -16.19 -23.94 -9.49
N ASP A 4 -15.95 -23.90 -10.81
CA ASP A 4 -14.81 -23.23 -11.43
C ASP A 4 -15.03 -21.71 -11.36
N GLU A 5 -14.36 -21.08 -10.40
CA GLU A 5 -14.17 -19.63 -10.34
C GLU A 5 -12.90 -19.23 -11.09
N MET A 6 -13.03 -18.26 -11.99
CA MET A 6 -11.92 -17.80 -12.82
C MET A 6 -11.88 -16.28 -12.89
N LEU A 7 -10.68 -15.72 -12.80
CA LEU A 7 -10.42 -14.32 -13.06
C LEU A 7 -9.83 -14.19 -14.47
N ARG A 8 -10.57 -13.56 -15.37
CA ARG A 8 -10.09 -13.25 -16.72
C ARG A 8 -9.48 -11.86 -16.75
N ILE A 9 -8.24 -11.79 -17.21
CA ILE A 9 -7.51 -10.55 -17.49
C ILE A 9 -7.33 -10.45 -19.00
N GLU A 10 -7.81 -9.38 -19.62
CA GLU A 10 -7.61 -9.12 -21.04
C GLU A 10 -6.88 -7.78 -21.22
N PHE A 11 -5.68 -7.84 -21.81
CA PHE A 11 -4.96 -6.66 -22.30
C PHE A 11 -5.14 -6.55 -23.81
N LYS A 12 -5.89 -5.54 -24.24
CA LYS A 12 -5.88 -5.09 -25.64
C LYS A 12 -4.78 -4.08 -25.81
N HIS A 13 -4.00 -4.21 -26.87
CA HIS A 13 -2.85 -3.38 -27.13
C HIS A 13 -2.74 -3.09 -28.63
N GLU A 14 -2.28 -1.90 -28.99
CA GLU A 14 -1.92 -1.55 -30.37
C GLU A 14 -0.44 -1.85 -30.61
N LYS A 15 0.40 -1.61 -29.59
CA LYS A 15 1.83 -1.89 -29.62
C LYS A 15 2.15 -3.20 -28.90
N PRO A 16 3.26 -3.87 -29.24
CA PRO A 16 3.73 -5.01 -28.46
C PRO A 16 3.91 -4.63 -27.00
N VAL A 17 3.40 -5.46 -26.09
CA VAL A 17 3.59 -5.27 -24.65
C VAL A 17 4.97 -5.79 -24.27
N GLU A 18 5.74 -4.99 -23.53
CA GLU A 18 7.03 -5.43 -23.01
C GLU A 18 6.85 -6.57 -22.00
N LEU A 19 7.65 -7.63 -22.14
CA LEU A 19 7.59 -8.81 -21.26
C LEU A 19 7.76 -8.44 -19.79
N ILE A 20 8.68 -7.51 -19.50
CA ILE A 20 8.97 -7.05 -18.13
C ILE A 20 7.75 -6.34 -17.55
N ASP A 21 7.11 -5.45 -18.31
CA ASP A 21 5.92 -4.73 -17.86
C ASP A 21 4.74 -5.66 -17.60
N LEU A 22 4.51 -6.62 -18.49
CA LEU A 22 3.48 -7.64 -18.30
C LEU A 22 3.76 -8.47 -17.04
N THR A 23 5.01 -8.90 -16.85
CA THR A 23 5.42 -9.69 -15.68
C THR A 23 5.22 -8.90 -14.39
N ILE A 24 5.58 -7.62 -14.36
CA ILE A 24 5.37 -6.74 -13.20
C ILE A 24 3.87 -6.62 -12.88
N SER A 25 3.04 -6.45 -13.92
CA SER A 25 1.59 -6.34 -13.79
C SER A 25 0.98 -7.62 -13.20
N LEU A 26 1.32 -8.78 -13.76
CA LEU A 26 0.82 -10.08 -13.29
C LEU A 26 1.34 -10.44 -11.90
N THR A 27 2.60 -10.13 -11.60
CA THR A 27 3.18 -10.33 -10.27
C THR A 27 2.44 -9.50 -9.22
N ALA A 28 2.16 -8.23 -9.52
CA ALA A 28 1.39 -7.37 -8.62
C ALA A 28 -0.01 -7.94 -8.36
N LEU A 29 -0.69 -8.44 -9.39
CA LEU A 29 -1.99 -9.09 -9.26
C LEU A 29 -1.95 -10.32 -8.35
N ALA A 30 -0.96 -11.19 -8.54
CA ALA A 30 -0.77 -12.41 -7.74
C ALA A 30 -0.45 -12.10 -6.28
N GLU A 31 0.42 -11.12 -6.02
CA GLU A 31 0.71 -10.62 -4.67
C GLU A 31 -0.55 -10.03 -4.00
N GLY A 32 -1.33 -9.25 -4.75
CA GLY A 32 -2.59 -8.69 -4.28
C GLY A 32 -3.60 -9.74 -3.88
N PHE A 33 -3.72 -10.81 -4.68
CA PHE A 33 -4.62 -11.92 -4.38
C PHE A 33 -4.19 -12.69 -3.13
N ARG A 34 -2.89 -12.99 -2.99
CA ARG A 34 -2.33 -13.60 -1.77
C ARG A 34 -2.62 -12.78 -0.52
N GLU A 35 -2.43 -11.47 -0.60
CA GLU A 35 -2.70 -10.58 0.53
C GLU A 35 -4.20 -10.48 0.86
N TYR A 36 -5.08 -10.63 -0.14
CA TYR A 36 -6.53 -10.65 0.08
C TYR A 36 -7.01 -11.92 0.80
N GLU A 37 -6.43 -13.08 0.50
CA GLU A 37 -6.91 -14.37 0.98
C GLU A 37 -6.65 -14.66 2.48
N VAL A 38 -5.77 -13.90 3.16
CA VAL A 38 -5.41 -13.96 4.59
C VAL A 38 -5.82 -15.27 5.31
N SER A 39 -5.39 -16.42 4.81
CA SER A 39 -5.62 -17.70 5.47
C SER A 39 -4.28 -18.25 5.93
N PRO A 40 -4.08 -18.51 7.24
CA PRO A 40 -2.80 -18.98 7.78
C PRO A 40 -2.37 -20.36 7.27
N HIS A 41 -3.22 -21.05 6.52
CA HIS A 41 -2.98 -22.41 6.01
C HIS A 41 -2.94 -22.49 4.48
N ASN A 42 -3.05 -21.38 3.74
CA ASN A 42 -3.16 -21.46 2.28
C ASN A 42 -2.19 -20.52 1.56
N ASP A 43 -1.26 -21.10 0.80
CA ASP A 43 -0.43 -20.39 -0.16
C ASP A 43 -1.26 -20.17 -1.44
N ALA A 44 -2.17 -19.20 -1.37
CA ALA A 44 -3.12 -18.93 -2.44
C ALA A 44 -2.39 -18.53 -3.73
N ARG A 45 -2.42 -19.39 -4.75
CA ARG A 45 -1.73 -19.17 -6.03
C ARG A 45 -2.74 -18.99 -7.15
N LEU A 46 -2.41 -18.07 -8.05
CA LEU A 46 -3.10 -17.91 -9.33
C LEU A 46 -2.23 -18.53 -10.44
N TYR A 47 -2.83 -19.36 -11.28
CA TYR A 47 -2.15 -20.00 -12.40
C TYR A 47 -2.70 -19.52 -13.74
N ILE A 48 -1.83 -19.37 -14.73
CA ILE A 48 -2.22 -19.09 -16.11
C ILE A 48 -2.77 -20.38 -16.74
N LYS A 49 -4.06 -20.39 -17.08
CA LYS A 49 -4.73 -21.50 -17.77
C LYS A 49 -4.51 -21.46 -19.29
N THR A 50 -4.63 -20.27 -19.91
CA THR A 50 -4.54 -20.06 -21.37
C THR A 50 -4.01 -18.67 -21.70
N ILE A 51 -3.29 -18.54 -22.82
CA ILE A 51 -2.94 -17.28 -23.50
C ILE A 51 -3.41 -17.39 -24.97
N SER A 52 -4.12 -16.40 -25.49
CA SER A 52 -4.73 -16.42 -26.84
C SER A 52 -4.12 -15.36 -27.78
N GLU A 53 -4.28 -15.54 -29.10
CA GLU A 53 -3.82 -14.57 -30.12
C GLU A 53 -4.81 -13.40 -30.32
N GLY A 54 -4.29 -12.22 -30.68
CA GLY A 54 -5.08 -11.00 -30.98
C GLY A 54 -5.23 -10.02 -29.80
N SER A 55 -5.08 -10.50 -28.56
CA SER A 55 -4.94 -9.73 -27.31
C SER A 55 -4.36 -10.66 -26.25
N ILE A 56 -3.70 -10.13 -25.21
CA ILE A 56 -3.19 -10.97 -24.12
C ILE A 56 -4.35 -11.27 -23.18
N VAL A 57 -5.03 -12.40 -23.40
CA VAL A 57 -6.09 -12.91 -22.50
C VAL A 57 -5.50 -13.97 -21.59
N ILE A 58 -5.59 -13.76 -20.29
CA ILE A 58 -5.05 -14.63 -19.26
C ILE A 58 -6.20 -15.05 -18.34
N ASP A 59 -6.44 -16.36 -18.31
CA ASP A 59 -7.41 -16.97 -17.43
C ASP A 59 -6.70 -17.48 -16.17
N LEU A 60 -7.06 -16.94 -15.01
CA LEU A 60 -6.47 -17.26 -13.71
C LEU A 60 -7.46 -18.03 -12.83
N ILE A 61 -7.00 -19.16 -12.29
CA ILE A 61 -7.75 -19.99 -11.33
C ILE A 61 -7.00 -20.07 -10.00
N LYS A 62 -7.74 -20.27 -8.91
CA LYS A 62 -7.20 -20.53 -7.58
C LYS A 62 -6.87 -22.01 -7.43
N ASP A 63 -5.71 -22.34 -6.83
CA ASP A 63 -5.42 -23.72 -6.37
C ASP A 63 -6.36 -24.11 -5.22
N PHE A 64 -7.12 -25.19 -5.38
CA PHE A 64 -7.96 -25.72 -4.30
C PHE A 64 -7.12 -26.63 -3.40
N VAL A 65 -6.32 -26.03 -2.51
CA VAL A 65 -5.74 -26.77 -1.38
C VAL A 65 -6.67 -26.58 -0.18
N ASP A 66 -7.41 -27.64 0.11
CA ASP A 66 -8.22 -27.95 1.28
C ASP A 66 -9.70 -27.52 1.43
N GLN A 67 -10.44 -28.52 1.90
CA GLN A 67 -11.89 -28.70 2.01
C GLN A 67 -12.50 -27.90 3.17
N LEU A 68 -12.63 -26.58 3.05
CA LEU A 68 -13.48 -25.81 3.98
C LEU A 68 -14.95 -25.85 3.53
N PRO A 69 -15.91 -26.11 4.44
CA PRO A 69 -17.34 -26.25 4.11
C PRO A 69 -18.04 -24.93 3.75
N VAL A 70 -17.33 -23.80 3.74
CA VAL A 70 -17.87 -22.49 3.37
C VAL A 70 -17.20 -22.02 2.08
N TYR A 71 -17.85 -22.31 0.95
CA TYR A 71 -17.49 -21.77 -0.36
C TYR A 71 -17.79 -20.27 -0.38
N THR A 72 -16.81 -19.44 0.00
CA THR A 72 -16.89 -18.00 -0.26
C THR A 72 -16.29 -17.75 -1.64
N PRO A 73 -16.99 -17.08 -2.58
CA PRO A 73 -16.45 -16.72 -3.87
C PRO A 73 -15.25 -15.77 -3.78
N THR A 74 -14.06 -16.34 -3.66
CA THR A 74 -12.81 -15.61 -3.37
C THR A 74 -12.37 -14.76 -4.55
N ILE A 75 -12.55 -15.26 -5.78
CA ILE A 75 -12.24 -14.49 -7.00
C ILE A 75 -13.19 -13.31 -7.15
N VAL A 76 -14.48 -13.50 -6.87
CA VAL A 76 -15.47 -12.42 -6.92
C VAL A 76 -15.17 -11.36 -5.87
N GLY A 77 -14.85 -11.77 -4.65
CA GLY A 77 -14.46 -10.88 -3.57
C GLY A 77 -13.22 -10.04 -3.89
N PHE A 78 -12.19 -10.68 -4.44
CA PHE A 78 -10.98 -9.98 -4.89
C PHE A 78 -11.26 -9.01 -6.04
N THR A 79 -12.09 -9.40 -7.01
CA THR A 79 -12.47 -8.52 -8.12
C THR A 79 -13.23 -7.27 -7.62
N LYS A 80 -14.10 -7.44 -6.61
CA LYS A 80 -14.77 -6.30 -5.94
C LYS A 80 -13.76 -5.40 -5.23
N LEU A 81 -12.75 -5.95 -4.56
CA LEU A 81 -11.69 -5.16 -3.93
C LEU A 81 -10.91 -4.35 -4.97
N LEU A 82 -10.50 -4.97 -6.09
CA LEU A 82 -9.84 -4.26 -7.19
C LEU A 82 -10.69 -3.09 -7.68
N LYS A 83 -12.00 -3.33 -7.90
CA LYS A 83 -12.93 -2.28 -8.31
C LYS A 83 -12.98 -1.13 -7.30
N LYS A 84 -13.06 -1.41 -5.99
CA LYS A 84 -13.07 -0.38 -4.94
C LYS A 84 -11.79 0.47 -4.95
N ILE A 85 -10.63 -0.16 -5.11
CA ILE A 85 -9.34 0.56 -5.20
C ILE A 85 -9.30 1.46 -6.43
N ILE A 86 -9.74 0.96 -7.58
CA ILE A 86 -9.79 1.72 -8.84
C ILE A 86 -10.76 2.91 -8.71
N ASP A 87 -11.96 2.67 -8.20
CA ASP A 87 -12.99 3.70 -8.04
C ASP A 87 -12.52 4.81 -7.08
N TYR A 88 -11.79 4.45 -6.01
CA TYR A 88 -11.17 5.41 -5.10
C TYR A 88 -10.20 6.35 -5.84
N PHE A 89 -9.27 5.80 -6.63
CA PHE A 89 -8.25 6.62 -7.30
C PHE A 89 -8.79 7.41 -8.49
N LEU A 90 -9.79 6.90 -9.22
CA LEU A 90 -10.32 7.56 -10.42
C LEU A 90 -11.45 8.55 -10.13
N PHE A 91 -12.30 8.26 -9.15
CA PHE A 91 -13.55 9.01 -8.97
C PHE A 91 -13.67 9.68 -7.61
N SER A 92 -12.72 9.43 -6.69
CA SER A 92 -12.86 9.80 -5.27
C SER A 92 -14.20 9.32 -4.67
N LYS A 93 -14.79 8.28 -5.28
CA LYS A 93 -16.02 7.63 -4.85
C LYS A 93 -15.62 6.31 -4.24
N SER A 94 -15.45 6.30 -2.94
CA SER A 94 -15.41 5.06 -2.18
C SER A 94 -16.61 5.00 -1.25
N GLU A 95 -17.02 3.78 -0.89
CA GLU A 95 -17.86 3.59 0.29
C GLU A 95 -17.24 4.39 1.47
N GLU A 96 -18.09 4.94 2.34
CA GLU A 96 -17.64 5.75 3.48
C GLU A 96 -16.52 5.05 4.25
N GLY A 97 -15.39 5.73 4.41
CA GLY A 97 -14.25 5.24 5.20
C GLY A 97 -13.27 4.30 4.48
N PHE A 98 -13.49 3.91 3.22
CA PHE A 98 -12.52 3.10 2.48
C PHE A 98 -11.36 3.97 1.94
N VAL A 99 -10.13 3.66 2.38
CA VAL A 99 -8.90 4.27 1.87
C VAL A 99 -7.91 3.14 1.57
N PRO A 100 -7.42 3.00 0.32
CA PRO A 100 -6.43 1.98 -0.02
C PRO A 100 -5.15 2.13 0.81
N ASN A 101 -4.61 1.02 1.30
CA ASN A 101 -3.30 1.02 1.97
C ASN A 101 -2.14 1.15 0.96
N ILE A 102 -0.91 1.33 1.45
CA ILE A 102 0.29 1.45 0.59
C ILE A 102 0.42 0.30 -0.39
N LYS A 103 0.23 -0.94 0.07
CA LYS A 103 0.43 -2.14 -0.77
C LYS A 103 -0.62 -2.20 -1.87
N GLN A 104 -1.87 -1.90 -1.56
CA GLN A 104 -2.97 -1.79 -2.53
C GLN A 104 -2.71 -0.69 -3.56
N ALA A 105 -2.18 0.46 -3.13
CA ALA A 105 -1.78 1.55 -4.04
C ALA A 105 -0.61 1.16 -4.96
N LYS A 106 0.44 0.50 -4.41
CA LYS A 106 1.57 -0.03 -5.19
C LYS A 106 1.09 -1.10 -6.19
N MET A 107 0.22 -2.02 -5.76
CA MET A 107 -0.36 -3.08 -6.58
C MET A 107 -1.09 -2.51 -7.79
N ILE A 108 -2.04 -1.59 -7.57
CA ILE A 108 -2.86 -1.08 -8.67
C ILE A 108 -2.05 -0.23 -9.66
N SER A 109 -1.05 0.51 -9.17
CA SER A 109 -0.13 1.29 -10.01
C SER A 109 0.69 0.41 -10.96
N LYS A 110 1.14 -0.75 -10.47
CA LYS A 110 1.87 -1.76 -11.26
C LYS A 110 0.94 -2.52 -12.22
N LEU A 111 -0.25 -2.91 -11.77
CA LEU A 111 -1.23 -3.67 -12.56
C LEU A 111 -1.55 -2.97 -13.88
N VAL A 112 -1.80 -1.66 -13.84
CA VAL A 112 -2.19 -0.88 -15.04
C VAL A 112 -0.99 -0.44 -15.89
N GLY A 113 0.24 -0.78 -15.50
CA GLY A 113 1.48 -0.33 -16.14
C GLY A 113 1.56 -0.55 -17.65
N PRO A 114 1.28 -1.77 -18.15
CA PRO A 114 1.23 -2.03 -19.59
C PRO A 114 0.27 -1.12 -20.34
N VAL A 115 -0.90 -0.84 -19.74
CA VAL A 115 -1.96 -0.04 -20.38
C VAL A 115 -1.69 1.47 -20.32
N ALA A 116 -1.03 1.94 -19.26
CA ALA A 116 -0.64 3.34 -19.15
C ALA A 116 0.37 3.76 -20.24
N LYS A 117 1.20 2.82 -20.71
CA LYS A 117 2.28 3.06 -21.70
C LYS A 117 1.82 3.01 -23.16
N ASP A 118 0.62 2.52 -23.45
CA ASP A 118 0.08 2.40 -24.81
C ASP A 118 -1.26 3.15 -24.95
N LEU A 119 -1.28 4.20 -25.79
CA LEU A 119 -2.37 5.18 -25.86
C LEU A 119 -3.73 4.60 -26.27
N ASN A 120 -3.76 3.49 -27.00
CA ASN A 120 -4.99 2.85 -27.46
C ASN A 120 -5.21 1.47 -26.83
N SER A 121 -4.55 1.21 -25.70
CA SER A 121 -4.69 -0.04 -24.97
C SER A 121 -5.85 -0.02 -23.96
N GLU A 122 -6.32 -1.22 -23.63
CA GLU A 122 -7.39 -1.45 -22.65
C GLU A 122 -7.03 -2.64 -21.75
N LEU A 123 -7.34 -2.52 -20.47
CA LEU A 123 -7.35 -3.61 -19.51
C LEU A 123 -8.79 -3.91 -19.11
N ARG A 124 -9.18 -5.18 -19.24
CA ARG A 124 -10.44 -5.71 -18.74
C ARG A 124 -10.18 -6.79 -17.70
N ILE A 125 -10.88 -6.70 -16.58
CA ILE A 125 -10.84 -7.69 -15.50
C ILE A 125 -12.27 -8.14 -15.24
N THR A 126 -12.51 -9.44 -15.36
CA THR A 126 -13.84 -10.03 -15.21
C THR A 126 -13.73 -11.31 -14.39
N ASN A 127 -14.56 -11.43 -13.35
CA ASN A 127 -14.77 -12.73 -12.72
C ASN A 127 -15.79 -13.54 -13.53
N ILE A 128 -15.48 -14.82 -13.74
CA ILE A 128 -16.33 -15.79 -14.42
C ILE A 128 -16.67 -16.89 -13.42
N LEU A 129 -17.96 -17.22 -13.31
CA LEU A 129 -18.51 -18.29 -12.48
C LEU A 129 -19.11 -19.35 -13.40
N SER A 130 -18.77 -20.63 -13.21
CA SER A 130 -19.34 -21.74 -13.97
C SER A 130 -20.79 -22.06 -13.58
N THR A 131 -21.19 -21.76 -12.34
CA THR A 131 -22.54 -22.00 -11.83
C THR A 131 -23.40 -20.74 -11.83
N VAL A 132 -24.70 -20.91 -12.12
CA VAL A 132 -25.72 -19.86 -12.19
C VAL A 132 -25.97 -19.29 -10.79
N ASN A 133 -25.06 -18.45 -10.31
CA ASN A 133 -25.19 -17.75 -9.04
C ASN A 133 -25.66 -16.31 -9.25
N ILE A 134 -26.46 -15.80 -8.30
CA ILE A 134 -27.30 -14.58 -8.41
C ILE A 134 -26.48 -13.27 -8.52
N ASN A 135 -25.15 -13.34 -8.38
CA ASN A 135 -24.28 -12.17 -8.46
C ASN A 135 -23.82 -11.93 -9.90
N ALA A 136 -24.20 -10.77 -10.46
CA ALA A 136 -23.70 -10.33 -11.75
C ALA A 136 -22.16 -10.26 -11.76
N PRO A 137 -21.51 -10.60 -12.89
CA PRO A 137 -20.06 -10.49 -13.02
C PRO A 137 -19.62 -9.05 -12.77
N VAL A 138 -18.58 -8.89 -11.97
CA VAL A 138 -17.91 -7.61 -11.78
C VAL A 138 -16.99 -7.41 -12.97
N ASN A 139 -17.33 -6.43 -13.79
CA ASN A 139 -16.54 -6.03 -14.95
C ASN A 139 -15.82 -4.73 -14.65
N ILE A 140 -14.50 -4.76 -14.76
CA ILE A 140 -13.64 -3.59 -14.64
C ILE A 140 -13.10 -3.29 -16.03
N TYR A 141 -13.21 -2.03 -16.45
CA TYR A 141 -12.68 -1.54 -17.71
C TYR A 141 -11.78 -0.34 -17.46
N ILE A 142 -10.54 -0.41 -17.94
CA ILE A 142 -9.53 0.63 -17.80
C ILE A 142 -8.91 0.88 -19.16
N ASN A 143 -9.11 2.07 -19.74
CA ASN A 143 -8.37 2.50 -20.93
C ASN A 143 -7.05 3.18 -20.52
N SER A 144 -6.20 3.47 -21.50
CA SER A 144 -4.92 4.18 -21.34
C SER A 144 -5.01 5.48 -20.52
N ASN A 145 -6.05 6.30 -20.73
CA ASN A 145 -6.25 7.55 -20.00
C ASN A 145 -6.51 7.30 -18.51
N ASN A 146 -7.41 6.36 -18.19
CA ASN A 146 -7.70 5.95 -16.83
C ASN A 146 -6.48 5.28 -16.18
N ALA A 147 -5.74 4.44 -16.92
CA ALA A 147 -4.53 3.81 -16.43
C ALA A 147 -3.47 4.85 -16.02
N ASN A 148 -3.23 5.86 -16.87
CA ASN A 148 -2.32 6.97 -16.58
C ASN A 148 -2.79 7.79 -15.36
N ALA A 149 -4.07 8.14 -15.29
CA ALA A 149 -4.63 8.84 -14.14
C ALA A 149 -4.46 8.03 -12.85
N LEU A 150 -4.76 6.73 -12.89
CA LEU A 150 -4.64 5.82 -11.77
C LEU A 150 -3.19 5.73 -11.27
N GLN A 151 -2.21 5.63 -12.18
CA GLN A 151 -0.81 5.63 -11.79
C GLN A 151 -0.41 6.92 -11.07
N ASN A 152 -0.84 8.08 -11.57
CA ASN A 152 -0.52 9.36 -10.96
C ASN A 152 -1.16 9.50 -9.58
N MET A 153 -2.44 9.17 -9.45
CA MET A 153 -3.16 9.24 -8.18
C MET A 153 -2.59 8.25 -7.15
N ALA A 154 -2.26 7.03 -7.57
CA ALA A 154 -1.58 6.06 -6.71
C ALA A 154 -0.19 6.57 -6.28
N ARG A 155 0.61 7.17 -7.18
CA ARG A 155 1.90 7.77 -6.83
C ARG A 155 1.77 8.92 -5.84
N GLU A 156 0.79 9.80 -6.02
CA GLU A 156 0.49 10.87 -5.07
C GLU A 156 0.07 10.32 -3.71
N HIS A 157 -0.70 9.23 -3.68
CA HIS A 157 -1.05 8.54 -2.44
C HIS A 157 0.17 7.93 -1.75
N LEU A 158 1.07 7.33 -2.51
CA LEU A 158 2.33 6.79 -1.99
C LEU A 158 3.28 7.87 -1.47
N ARG A 159 3.28 9.06 -2.08
CA ARG A 159 4.06 10.22 -1.60
C ARG A 159 3.59 10.74 -0.25
N LYS A 160 2.35 10.45 0.17
CA LYS A 160 1.80 10.90 1.46
C LYS A 160 2.33 10.09 2.64
N GLU A 161 2.89 8.91 2.42
CA GLU A 161 3.50 8.09 3.50
C GLU A 161 5.01 7.94 3.28
N PRO A 162 5.84 8.51 4.17
CA PRO A 162 7.29 8.36 4.05
C PRO A 162 7.72 6.92 4.34
N GLU A 163 8.61 6.40 3.50
CA GLU A 163 9.16 5.05 3.59
C GLU A 163 10.10 4.94 4.79
N VAL A 164 10.23 3.75 5.38
CA VAL A 164 11.17 3.52 6.48
C VAL A 164 12.59 3.42 5.92
N ASP A 165 13.48 4.29 6.38
CA ASP A 165 14.90 4.30 6.03
C ASP A 165 15.69 3.35 6.93
N GLY A 166 15.35 3.33 8.22
CA GLY A 166 15.97 2.45 9.20
C GLY A 166 15.47 2.67 10.62
N ILE A 167 15.81 1.72 11.49
CA ILE A 167 15.65 1.84 12.93
C ILE A 167 17.02 2.17 13.52
N PHE A 168 17.08 3.24 14.30
CA PHE A 168 18.27 3.76 14.93
C PHE A 168 18.07 3.72 16.44
N THR A 169 18.97 3.04 17.14
CA THR A 169 18.96 2.92 18.60
C THR A 169 19.97 3.86 19.23
N ASP A 170 19.72 4.27 20.48
CA ASP A 170 20.67 5.07 21.27
C ASP A 170 21.13 6.36 20.55
N GLN A 171 20.16 7.12 20.04
CA GLN A 171 20.40 8.36 19.34
C GLN A 171 20.12 9.58 20.22
N LEU A 172 21.00 10.58 20.13
CA LEU A 172 20.81 11.88 20.77
C LEU A 172 19.81 12.71 19.96
N MET A 173 18.74 13.14 20.61
CA MET A 173 17.69 13.96 20.04
C MET A 173 17.47 15.22 20.88
N THR A 174 17.53 16.39 20.24
CA THR A 174 17.09 17.66 20.84
C THR A 174 15.72 18.06 20.31
N ILE A 175 14.94 18.77 21.12
CA ILE A 175 13.59 19.20 20.74
C ILE A 175 13.65 20.67 20.32
N GLU A 176 13.21 20.94 19.09
CA GLU A 176 13.05 22.32 18.59
C GLU A 176 11.64 22.84 18.90
N GLN A 177 10.64 21.97 18.78
CA GLN A 177 9.25 22.31 19.06
C GLN A 177 8.51 21.11 19.65
N VAL A 178 7.77 21.31 20.74
CA VAL A 178 6.85 20.30 21.27
C VAL A 178 5.57 20.97 21.76
N LYS A 179 4.42 20.41 21.38
CA LYS A 179 3.13 20.86 21.91
C LYS A 179 2.88 20.25 23.27
N ASN A 180 2.42 21.08 24.21
CA ASN A 180 1.98 20.69 25.54
C ASN A 180 0.61 19.96 25.52
N ASN A 181 0.49 18.95 24.66
CA ASN A 181 -0.67 18.08 24.53
C ASN A 181 -0.19 16.73 23.96
N ALA A 182 -0.22 15.70 24.80
CA ALA A 182 0.21 14.35 24.44
C ALA A 182 -0.61 13.74 23.28
N ALA A 183 -1.90 14.08 23.16
CA ALA A 183 -2.77 13.60 22.09
C ALA A 183 -2.51 14.30 20.73
N SER A 184 -1.71 15.37 20.70
CA SER A 184 -1.42 16.10 19.47
C SER A 184 -0.46 15.32 18.58
N LYS A 185 -0.90 15.01 17.35
CA LYS A 185 -0.15 14.24 16.33
C LYS A 185 0.65 15.11 15.34
N THR A 186 0.64 16.43 15.52
CA THR A 186 1.23 17.38 14.57
C THR A 186 1.90 18.56 15.27
N GLY A 187 3.00 19.04 14.70
CA GLY A 187 3.69 20.25 15.14
C GLY A 187 4.91 20.00 16.04
N ASP A 188 5.16 18.76 16.46
CA ASP A 188 6.38 18.42 17.20
C ASP A 188 7.56 18.26 16.22
N ARG A 189 8.72 18.79 16.59
CA ARG A 189 9.96 18.77 15.80
C ARG A 189 11.18 18.57 16.69
N GLY A 190 12.13 17.81 16.18
CA GLY A 190 13.40 17.54 16.85
C GLY A 190 14.53 17.32 15.86
N ILE A 191 15.74 17.36 16.38
CA ILE A 191 16.98 17.23 15.62
C ILE A 191 17.72 16.01 16.17
N VAL A 192 18.20 15.16 15.28
CA VAL A 192 19.09 14.03 15.60
C VAL A 192 20.30 14.21 14.71
N GLU A 193 21.36 14.82 15.26
CA GLU A 193 22.46 15.36 14.46
C GLU A 193 23.16 14.31 13.60
N LYS A 194 23.25 13.06 14.08
CA LYS A 194 23.82 11.93 13.34
C LYS A 194 23.03 11.57 12.07
N ILE A 195 21.75 11.94 12.00
CA ILE A 195 20.85 11.59 10.89
C ILE A 195 20.55 12.82 10.02
N SER A 196 20.20 13.95 10.63
CA SER A 196 19.95 15.21 9.95
C SER A 196 20.18 16.40 10.87
N HIS A 197 20.96 17.38 10.39
CA HIS A 197 21.20 18.66 11.07
C HIS A 197 20.00 19.62 11.03
N LYS A 198 18.90 19.27 10.35
CA LYS A 198 17.68 20.09 10.28
C LYS A 198 16.58 19.56 11.20
N PRO A 199 15.72 20.43 11.76
CA PRO A 199 14.53 20.00 12.49
C PRO A 199 13.60 19.13 11.61
N VAL A 200 13.34 17.92 12.07
CA VAL A 200 12.46 16.93 11.43
C VAL A 200 11.20 16.76 12.28
N LYS A 201 10.06 16.47 11.64
CA LYS A 201 8.82 16.19 12.35
C LYS A 201 8.97 14.97 13.26
N LEU A 202 8.53 15.09 14.51
CA LEU A 202 8.44 13.98 15.44
C LEU A 202 7.07 13.31 15.37
N GLN A 203 7.06 11.99 15.50
CA GLN A 203 5.88 11.18 15.70
C GLN A 203 6.16 10.20 16.84
N PHE A 204 5.31 10.17 17.85
CA PHE A 204 5.47 9.22 18.95
C PHE A 204 4.68 7.95 18.66
N ILE A 205 5.24 6.79 18.99
CA ILE A 205 4.54 5.51 18.82
C ILE A 205 3.28 5.42 19.69
N SER A 206 3.28 6.11 20.84
CA SER A 206 2.16 6.20 21.76
C SER A 206 2.17 7.53 22.55
N GLU A 207 1.07 7.84 23.24
CA GLU A 207 0.99 9.04 24.07
C GLU A 207 1.90 8.95 25.30
N GLU A 208 2.11 7.74 25.82
CA GLU A 208 2.98 7.46 26.97
C GLU A 208 4.43 7.87 26.67
N VAL A 209 4.94 7.53 25.49
CA VAL A 209 6.30 7.94 25.07
C VAL A 209 6.42 9.46 24.99
N LYS A 210 5.38 10.16 24.52
CA LYS A 210 5.37 11.62 24.49
C LYS A 210 5.30 12.22 25.89
N ARG A 211 4.57 11.60 26.83
CA ARG A 211 4.48 12.08 28.22
C ARG A 211 5.82 12.05 28.93
N ILE A 212 6.67 11.05 28.68
CA ILE A 212 8.02 11.00 29.25
C ILE A 212 8.78 12.30 28.99
N ILE A 213 8.66 12.85 27.79
CA ILE A 213 9.28 14.13 27.41
C ILE A 213 8.59 15.33 28.06
N LEU A 214 7.26 15.34 28.12
CA LEU A 214 6.49 16.48 28.61
C LEU A 214 6.53 16.62 30.15
N GLU A 215 6.70 15.51 30.87
CA GLU A 215 6.60 15.43 32.32
C GLU A 215 7.97 15.46 33.02
N ILE A 216 9.06 15.68 32.27
CA ILE A 216 10.37 15.89 32.91
C ILE A 216 10.32 17.13 33.82
N PRO A 217 11.10 17.15 34.91
CA PRO A 217 11.13 18.29 35.84
C PRO A 217 11.80 19.55 35.26
N LYS A 218 12.43 19.45 34.08
CA LYS A 218 13.17 20.52 33.40
C LYS A 218 12.43 21.01 32.15
N ASN A 219 12.94 22.07 31.51
CA ASN A 219 12.40 22.48 30.21
C ASN A 219 12.84 21.48 29.11
N PRO A 220 11.92 20.79 28.41
CA PRO A 220 12.27 19.82 27.36
C PRO A 220 13.07 20.43 26.21
N LEU A 221 12.92 21.72 25.93
CA LEU A 221 13.64 22.42 24.87
C LEU A 221 15.11 22.71 25.22
N LYS A 222 15.53 22.44 26.46
CA LYS A 222 16.93 22.58 26.93
C LYS A 222 17.58 21.23 27.23
N CYS A 223 16.88 20.14 26.95
CA CYS A 223 17.36 18.80 27.23
C CYS A 223 17.70 18.07 25.93
N THR A 224 18.68 17.18 26.04
CA THR A 224 19.03 16.19 25.03
C THR A 224 18.50 14.84 25.51
N PHE A 225 17.72 14.19 24.66
CA PHE A 225 17.08 12.90 24.94
C PHE A 225 17.84 11.80 24.23
N ILE A 226 17.98 10.65 24.88
CA ILE A 226 18.47 9.42 24.28
C ILE A 226 17.26 8.61 23.85
N VAL A 227 17.13 8.32 22.55
CA VAL A 227 15.93 7.70 21.98
C VAL A 227 16.25 6.54 21.04
N ASN A 228 15.30 5.60 20.98
CA ASN A 228 15.19 4.66 19.86
C ASN A 228 14.16 5.23 18.89
N LEU A 229 14.51 5.31 17.61
CA LEU A 229 13.65 5.91 16.59
C LEU A 229 13.67 5.13 15.27
N GLU A 230 12.58 5.22 14.53
CA GLU A 230 12.50 4.86 13.13
C GLU A 230 12.56 6.14 12.29
N ALA A 231 13.56 6.25 11.41
CA ALA A 231 13.65 7.38 10.50
C ALA A 231 12.88 7.06 9.22
N ARG A 232 12.04 7.99 8.78
CA ARG A 232 11.27 7.84 7.55
C ARG A 232 11.66 8.88 6.53
N VAL A 233 11.85 8.42 5.30
CA VAL A 233 12.31 9.20 4.15
C VAL A 233 11.19 9.45 3.15
N ASN A 234 11.26 10.59 2.49
CA ASN A 234 10.50 10.88 1.29
C ASN A 234 11.40 11.61 0.29
N GLY A 235 11.55 11.06 -0.91
CA GLY A 235 12.44 11.63 -1.94
C GLY A 235 13.91 11.73 -1.50
N GLY A 236 14.41 10.73 -0.76
CA GLY A 236 15.79 10.68 -0.28
C GLY A 236 16.11 11.64 0.87
N LYS A 237 15.10 12.29 1.46
CA LYS A 237 15.25 13.18 2.62
C LYS A 237 14.48 12.63 3.79
N ILE A 238 15.08 12.67 4.97
CA ILE A 238 14.42 12.32 6.24
C ILE A 238 13.33 13.36 6.52
N VAL A 239 12.09 12.90 6.70
CA VAL A 239 10.93 13.76 6.90
C VAL A 239 10.18 13.50 8.20
N ILE A 240 10.32 12.30 8.79
CA ILE A 240 9.73 11.96 10.09
C ILE A 240 10.74 11.15 10.92
N TYR A 241 10.86 11.50 12.19
CA TYR A 241 11.37 10.59 13.22
C TYR A 241 10.19 10.02 14.00
N ARG A 242 10.00 8.70 13.89
CA ARG A 242 9.05 7.99 14.73
C ARG A 242 9.75 7.50 16.00
N ILE A 243 9.52 8.17 17.12
CA ILE A 243 10.10 7.84 18.41
C ILE A 243 9.42 6.59 18.94
N LEU A 244 10.22 5.54 19.07
CA LEU A 244 9.81 4.23 19.57
C LEU A 244 9.90 4.21 21.09
N GLU A 245 10.96 4.81 21.64
CA GLU A 245 11.26 4.79 23.06
C GLU A 245 12.14 5.98 23.44
N VAL A 246 11.99 6.46 24.67
CA VAL A 246 12.89 7.43 25.30
C VAL A 246 13.60 6.70 26.43
N LEU A 247 14.92 6.59 26.32
CA LEU A 247 15.76 5.81 27.24
C LEU A 247 16.22 6.66 28.43
N ASP A 248 16.66 7.89 28.16
CA ASP A 248 17.17 8.81 29.18
C ASP A 248 17.13 10.27 28.68
N PHE A 249 17.44 11.24 29.55
CA PHE A 249 17.64 12.64 29.19
C PHE A 249 18.67 13.33 30.08
N PHE A 250 19.36 14.32 29.53
CA PHE A 250 20.26 15.21 30.27
C PHE A 250 20.11 16.66 29.78
N GLU A 251 20.49 17.63 30.61
CA GLU A 251 20.49 19.05 30.24
C GLU A 251 21.86 19.41 29.68
N GLU A 252 21.91 20.18 28.61
CA GLU A 252 23.16 20.75 28.13
C GLU A 252 23.57 21.91 29.07
N GLU A 253 24.82 21.90 29.55
CA GLU A 253 25.37 22.93 30.44
C GLU A 253 25.39 24.33 29.80
#